data_AF-I3Z1K5-F1
#
_entry.id   AF-I3Z1K5-F1
#
_cell.length_a   1.000
_cell.length_b   1.000
_cell.length_c   1.000
_cell.angle_alpha   90.00
_cell.angle_beta   90.00
_cell.angle_gamma   90.00
#
_symmetry.space_group_name_H-M   'P 1'
#
loop_
_entity.id
_entity.type
_entity.pdbx_description
1 polymer ?
#
loop_
_entity_poly.entity_id
_entity_poly.type
_entity_poly.pdbx_seq_one_letter_code
_entity_poly.pdbx_strand_id
1 'polypeptide(L)'
;MTVTSKPSFVYILIALLLLSSCTVEEKEVLLFELMDKEDTGIDFTNQLTYTEQFNPYTFRNFYNGGGVALGDINNDELTDIFFAGNQVGNKLYLNKGNFEFEDITEIAGLAVENIWSTGVSMADVNGDGLLDIYICKSGPLGGEQRHNELFINNGDLTFTEMSQEYGLFIEGEIRDIKKIRTQEGYKLAVIRNNDSLILLDKN
;
A
#
# COMPACT_ATOMS: atom_id res chain seq x y z
N MET A 1 87.38 -11.77 -2.09
CA MET A 1 86.06 -12.37 -2.39
C MET A 1 85.04 -11.68 -1.50
N THR A 2 84.24 -10.77 -2.04
CA THR A 2 83.15 -10.11 -1.31
C THR A 2 81.89 -10.24 -2.17
N VAL A 3 81.04 -11.19 -1.79
CA VAL A 3 79.73 -11.40 -2.42
C VAL A 3 78.75 -10.47 -1.74
N THR A 4 78.28 -9.45 -2.45
CA THR A 4 77.18 -8.58 -2.00
C THR A 4 75.85 -9.26 -2.30
N SER A 5 75.20 -9.85 -1.29
CA SER A 5 73.83 -10.37 -1.42
C SER A 5 72.83 -9.22 -1.33
N LYS A 6 72.15 -8.88 -2.43
CA LYS A 6 71.04 -7.90 -2.44
C LYS A 6 69.78 -8.54 -1.86
N PRO A 7 69.17 -8.01 -0.78
CA PRO A 7 67.95 -8.56 -0.19
C PRO A 7 66.66 -8.04 -0.89
N SER A 8 66.73 -7.58 -2.13
CA SER A 8 65.63 -6.84 -2.77
C SER A 8 64.44 -7.71 -3.22
N PHE A 9 64.65 -8.99 -3.47
CA PHE A 9 63.61 -9.85 -4.08
C PHE A 9 62.61 -10.39 -3.06
N VAL A 10 63.06 -10.61 -1.81
CA VAL A 10 62.22 -11.16 -0.73
C VAL A 10 61.17 -10.14 -0.27
N TYR A 11 61.54 -8.86 -0.16
CA TYR A 11 60.60 -7.81 0.22
C TYR A 11 59.53 -7.55 -0.87
N ILE A 12 59.89 -7.70 -2.15
CA ILE A 12 58.94 -7.59 -3.26
C ILE A 12 57.96 -8.77 -3.24
N LEU A 13 58.42 -9.99 -2.94
CA LEU A 13 57.58 -11.17 -2.84
C LEU A 13 56.60 -11.08 -1.65
N ILE A 14 57.06 -10.57 -0.50
CA ILE A 14 56.22 -10.34 0.68
C ILE A 14 55.19 -9.23 0.42
N ALA A 15 55.57 -8.15 -0.27
CA ALA A 15 54.62 -7.10 -0.66
C ALA A 15 53.55 -7.60 -1.65
N LEU A 16 53.92 -8.49 -2.59
CA LEU A 16 52.98 -9.13 -3.51
C LEU A 16 52.03 -10.12 -2.80
N LEU A 17 52.52 -10.84 -1.77
CA LEU A 17 51.71 -11.74 -0.93
C LEU A 17 50.74 -10.98 -0.01
N LEU A 18 51.10 -9.76 0.42
CA LEU A 18 50.20 -8.90 1.20
C LEU A 18 49.09 -8.26 0.34
N LEU A 19 49.32 -8.11 -0.97
CA LEU A 19 48.32 -7.64 -1.93
C LEU A 19 47.36 -8.74 -2.40
N SER A 20 47.64 -10.01 -2.11
CA SER A 20 46.75 -11.14 -2.40
C SER A 20 45.86 -11.55 -1.23
N SER A 21 45.70 -10.68 -0.22
CA SER A 21 44.67 -10.87 0.81
C SER A 21 43.31 -10.67 0.16
N CYS A 22 42.75 -11.74 -0.42
CA CYS A 22 41.36 -11.81 -0.82
C CYS A 22 40.50 -11.47 0.40
N THR A 23 39.93 -10.27 0.41
CA THR A 23 38.77 -9.96 1.22
C THR A 23 37.63 -10.79 0.67
N VAL A 24 37.35 -11.93 1.29
CA VAL A 24 36.04 -12.56 1.16
C VAL A 24 35.10 -11.58 1.85
N GLU A 25 34.46 -10.71 1.08
CA GLU A 25 33.28 -10.00 1.57
C GLU A 25 32.25 -11.09 1.91
N GLU A 26 32.03 -11.32 3.20
CA GLU A 26 30.86 -12.05 3.66
C GLU A 26 29.65 -11.23 3.20
N LYS A 27 29.12 -11.54 2.02
CA LYS A 27 27.82 -11.05 1.58
C LYS A 27 26.84 -11.52 2.64
N GLU A 28 26.33 -10.61 3.46
CA GLU A 28 25.28 -10.92 4.42
C GLU A 28 24.13 -11.58 3.63
N VAL A 29 23.88 -12.86 3.90
CA VAL A 29 22.79 -13.59 3.27
C VAL A 29 21.52 -13.11 3.95
N LEU A 30 20.91 -12.09 3.37
CA LEU A 30 19.62 -11.60 3.82
C LEU A 30 18.54 -12.61 3.44
N LEU A 31 17.57 -12.82 4.34
CA LEU A 31 16.38 -13.63 4.06
C LEU A 31 15.44 -12.94 3.05
N PHE A 32 15.56 -11.61 2.93
CA PHE A 32 14.73 -10.78 2.06
C PHE A 32 15.62 -9.84 1.25
N GLU A 33 15.27 -9.66 -0.01
CA GLU A 33 15.89 -8.69 -0.91
C GLU A 33 14.87 -7.60 -1.23
N LEU A 34 15.34 -6.36 -1.35
CA LEU A 34 14.52 -5.26 -1.83
C LEU A 34 14.37 -5.40 -3.34
N MET A 35 13.13 -5.46 -3.82
CA MET A 35 12.85 -5.43 -5.25
C MET A 35 12.78 -3.98 -5.75
N ASP A 36 13.29 -3.73 -6.95
CA ASP A 36 13.21 -2.41 -7.58
C ASP A 36 11.80 -2.15 -8.11
N LYS A 37 11.40 -0.87 -8.11
CA LYS A 37 10.10 -0.47 -8.68
C LYS A 37 10.05 -0.67 -10.19
N GLU A 38 11.20 -0.64 -10.86
CA GLU A 38 11.34 -0.93 -12.27
C GLU A 38 11.03 -2.41 -12.58
N ASP A 39 11.30 -3.31 -11.63
CA ASP A 39 10.97 -4.74 -11.76
C ASP A 39 9.52 -5.02 -11.39
N THR A 40 9.00 -4.34 -10.36
CA THR A 40 7.64 -4.62 -9.86
C THR A 40 6.54 -3.79 -10.53
N GLY A 41 6.86 -2.65 -11.13
CA GLY A 41 5.88 -1.69 -11.60
C GLY A 41 5.14 -0.90 -10.50
N ILE A 42 5.47 -1.14 -9.22
CA ILE A 42 4.86 -0.44 -8.08
C ILE A 42 5.70 0.79 -7.73
N ASP A 43 5.17 1.99 -8.00
CA ASP A 43 5.84 3.27 -7.74
C ASP A 43 5.10 4.16 -6.72
N PHE A 44 4.01 3.67 -6.13
CA PHE A 44 3.22 4.44 -5.16
C PHE A 44 4.06 4.87 -3.96
N THR A 45 3.98 6.15 -3.64
CA THR A 45 4.52 6.72 -2.42
C THR A 45 3.48 7.66 -1.82
N ASN A 46 3.12 7.45 -0.55
CA ASN A 46 2.28 8.38 0.21
C ASN A 46 3.09 9.62 0.61
N GLN A 47 3.44 10.44 -0.38
CA GLN A 47 4.30 11.60 -0.20
C GLN A 47 3.53 12.73 0.47
N LEU A 48 4.02 13.18 1.62
CA LEU A 48 3.45 14.30 2.36
C LEU A 48 4.33 15.54 2.19
N THR A 49 3.70 16.68 1.96
CA THR A 49 4.33 17.98 1.74
C THR A 49 4.09 18.89 2.93
N TYR A 50 5.17 19.33 3.55
CA TYR A 50 5.16 20.25 4.68
C TYR A 50 5.07 21.71 4.20
N THR A 51 4.22 22.51 4.83
CA THR A 51 4.21 23.98 4.69
C THR A 51 4.05 24.65 6.05
N GLU A 52 4.41 25.93 6.15
CA GLU A 52 4.18 26.73 7.38
C GLU A 52 2.70 26.76 7.77
N GLN A 53 1.80 26.72 6.78
CA GLN A 53 0.35 26.72 6.99
C GLN A 53 -0.20 25.32 7.31
N PHE A 54 0.37 24.28 6.71
CA PHE A 54 -0.10 22.90 6.85
C PHE A 54 1.04 21.97 7.27
N ASN A 55 1.07 21.65 8.58
CA ASN A 55 2.10 20.85 9.21
C ASN A 55 1.58 20.16 10.48
N PRO A 56 2.36 19.28 11.13
CA PRO A 56 1.93 18.58 12.34
C PRO A 56 1.53 19.47 13.53
N TYR A 57 1.99 20.72 13.60
CA TYR A 57 1.61 21.66 14.66
C TYR A 57 0.28 22.36 14.36
N THR A 58 0.02 22.69 13.09
CA THR A 58 -1.25 23.31 12.66
C THR A 58 -2.35 22.26 12.44
N PHE A 59 -1.97 21.02 12.13
CA PHE A 59 -2.86 19.88 11.96
C PHE A 59 -2.26 18.60 12.56
N ARG A 60 -2.72 18.25 13.76
CA ARG A 60 -2.19 17.10 14.54
C ARG A 60 -2.26 15.74 13.81
N ASN A 61 -3.12 15.60 12.82
CA ASN A 61 -3.37 14.35 12.09
C ASN A 61 -2.61 14.31 10.76
N PHE A 62 -1.62 15.20 10.55
CA PHE A 62 -0.88 15.33 9.29
C PHE A 62 -0.36 14.01 8.71
N TYR A 63 0.14 13.11 9.58
CA TYR A 63 0.69 11.81 9.18
C TYR A 63 -0.34 10.66 9.16
N ASN A 64 -1.62 10.92 9.43
CA ASN A 64 -2.62 9.85 9.46
C ASN A 64 -2.98 9.40 8.03
N GLY A 65 -3.16 8.10 7.83
CA GLY A 65 -3.58 7.50 6.56
C GLY A 65 -2.49 6.63 5.93
N GLY A 66 -2.62 6.28 4.65
CA GLY A 66 -1.66 5.38 4.00
C GLY A 66 -1.98 3.88 4.16
N GLY A 67 -3.26 3.49 4.21
CA GLY A 67 -3.67 2.09 4.28
C GLY A 67 -3.42 1.31 2.99
N VAL A 68 -3.40 -0.02 3.12
CA VAL A 68 -3.26 -0.96 1.99
C VAL A 68 -4.30 -2.06 2.10
N ALA A 69 -4.87 -2.46 0.97
CA ALA A 69 -5.72 -3.65 0.84
C ALA A 69 -5.14 -4.56 -0.24
N LEU A 70 -5.28 -5.86 0.01
CA LEU A 70 -4.85 -6.94 -0.88
C LEU A 70 -6.05 -7.81 -1.19
N GLY A 71 -6.21 -8.20 -2.44
CA GLY A 71 -7.30 -9.06 -2.89
C GLY A 71 -7.22 -9.35 -4.37
N ASP A 72 -7.81 -10.45 -4.79
CA ASP A 72 -7.95 -10.83 -6.19
C ASP A 72 -9.23 -10.19 -6.74
N ILE A 73 -9.09 -9.09 -7.50
CA ILE A 73 -10.25 -8.30 -7.95
C ILE A 73 -10.85 -8.79 -9.26
N ASN A 74 -10.17 -9.69 -9.97
CA ASN A 74 -10.58 -10.22 -11.28
C ASN A 74 -10.73 -11.75 -11.29
N ASN A 75 -10.55 -12.42 -10.15
CA ASN A 75 -10.62 -13.86 -9.94
C ASN A 75 -9.63 -14.65 -10.82
N ASP A 76 -8.41 -14.13 -11.02
CA ASP A 76 -7.35 -14.82 -11.76
C ASP A 76 -6.33 -15.56 -10.87
N GLU A 77 -6.63 -15.68 -9.57
CA GLU A 77 -5.80 -16.26 -8.52
C GLU A 77 -4.51 -15.47 -8.20
N LEU A 78 -4.36 -14.26 -8.73
CA LEU A 78 -3.30 -13.34 -8.38
C LEU A 78 -3.82 -12.27 -7.42
N THR A 79 -2.98 -11.90 -6.45
CA THR A 79 -3.34 -10.86 -5.47
C THR A 79 -2.99 -9.49 -6.02
N ASP A 80 -3.99 -8.63 -6.13
CA ASP A 80 -3.88 -7.22 -6.50
C ASP A 80 -3.70 -6.33 -5.27
N ILE A 81 -3.29 -5.08 -5.49
CA ILE A 81 -2.90 -4.16 -4.43
C ILE A 81 -3.61 -2.83 -4.59
N PHE A 82 -4.29 -2.38 -3.54
CA PHE A 82 -4.82 -1.02 -3.46
C PHE A 82 -4.14 -0.23 -2.34
N PHE A 83 -3.67 0.96 -2.66
CA PHE A 83 -3.11 1.91 -1.72
C PHE A 83 -4.03 3.12 -1.51
N ALA A 84 -4.27 3.46 -0.25
CA ALA A 84 -4.95 4.68 0.14
C ALA A 84 -3.95 5.83 0.29
N GLY A 85 -4.17 6.93 -0.43
CA GLY A 85 -3.35 8.13 -0.36
C GLY A 85 -3.91 9.17 0.62
N ASN A 86 -3.02 9.91 1.29
CA ASN A 86 -3.38 11.00 2.20
C ASN A 86 -3.40 12.36 1.45
N GLN A 87 -2.22 12.82 0.99
CA GLN A 87 -2.08 14.03 0.17
C GLN A 87 -1.88 13.72 -1.32
N VAL A 88 -1.97 12.44 -1.66
CA VAL A 88 -1.84 11.91 -3.01
C VAL A 88 -3.08 11.09 -3.33
N GLY A 89 -3.35 10.85 -4.60
CA GLY A 89 -4.43 9.97 -5.01
C GLY A 89 -4.21 8.53 -4.53
N ASN A 90 -5.32 7.79 -4.43
CA ASN A 90 -5.25 6.34 -4.24
C ASN A 90 -4.66 5.66 -5.48
N LYS A 91 -4.18 4.43 -5.33
CA LYS A 91 -3.68 3.62 -6.46
C LYS A 91 -4.18 2.18 -6.40
N LEU A 92 -4.63 1.65 -7.54
CA LEU A 92 -4.94 0.23 -7.73
C LEU A 92 -3.94 -0.36 -8.73
N TYR A 93 -3.22 -1.37 -8.28
CA TYR A 93 -2.25 -2.13 -9.07
C TYR A 93 -2.78 -3.54 -9.33
N LEU A 94 -2.95 -3.87 -10.60
CA LEU A 94 -3.32 -5.20 -11.08
C LEU A 94 -2.06 -6.07 -11.21
N ASN A 95 -2.08 -7.26 -10.63
CA ASN A 95 -0.99 -8.21 -10.70
C ASN A 95 -0.98 -8.90 -12.07
N LYS A 96 0.14 -8.86 -12.78
CA LYS A 96 0.31 -9.47 -14.11
C LYS A 96 1.04 -10.83 -14.04
N GLY A 97 1.35 -11.28 -12.83
CA GLY A 97 2.21 -12.43 -12.55
C GLY A 97 3.67 -12.00 -12.40
N ASN A 98 4.52 -12.91 -11.91
CA ASN A 98 5.96 -12.69 -11.71
C ASN A 98 6.31 -11.45 -10.85
N PHE A 99 5.40 -11.01 -9.98
CA PHE A 99 5.52 -9.76 -9.21
C PHE A 99 5.61 -8.49 -10.07
N GLU A 100 5.16 -8.55 -11.33
CA GLU A 100 4.95 -7.38 -12.18
C GLU A 100 3.52 -6.85 -11.99
N PHE A 101 3.37 -5.55 -11.79
CA PHE A 101 2.10 -4.90 -11.52
C PHE A 101 1.85 -3.74 -12.48
N GLU A 102 0.58 -3.53 -12.82
CA GLU A 102 0.11 -2.47 -13.70
C GLU A 102 -0.80 -1.52 -12.91
N ASP A 103 -0.49 -0.21 -12.91
CA ASP A 103 -1.41 0.80 -12.35
C ASP A 103 -2.63 0.95 -13.25
N ILE A 104 -3.78 0.48 -12.77
CA ILE A 104 -5.06 0.55 -13.47
C ILE A 104 -6.02 1.58 -12.86
N THR A 105 -5.54 2.46 -11.97
CA THR A 105 -6.39 3.36 -11.18
C THR A 105 -7.36 4.20 -12.01
N GLU A 106 -6.85 4.80 -13.09
CA GLU A 106 -7.64 5.65 -13.98
C GLU A 106 -8.70 4.86 -14.73
N ILE A 107 -8.32 3.73 -15.34
CA ILE A 107 -9.24 2.90 -16.12
C ILE A 107 -10.28 2.22 -15.21
N ALA A 108 -9.92 1.96 -13.95
CA ALA A 108 -10.80 1.38 -12.95
C ALA A 108 -11.84 2.38 -12.43
N GLY A 109 -11.72 3.67 -12.74
CA GLY A 109 -12.61 4.72 -12.22
C GLY A 109 -12.36 5.07 -10.75
N LEU A 110 -11.17 4.76 -10.23
CA LEU A 110 -10.77 4.94 -8.83
C LEU A 110 -9.84 6.14 -8.62
N ALA A 111 -9.58 6.90 -9.69
CA ALA A 111 -8.78 8.11 -9.64
C ALA A 111 -9.53 9.19 -8.87
N VAL A 112 -8.96 9.59 -7.73
CA VAL A 112 -9.54 10.63 -6.91
C VAL A 112 -8.43 11.55 -6.42
N GLU A 113 -8.55 12.84 -6.75
CA GLU A 113 -7.58 13.86 -6.36
C GLU A 113 -8.04 14.59 -5.09
N ASN A 114 -7.07 15.05 -4.30
CA ASN A 114 -7.30 15.92 -3.13
C ASN A 114 -8.18 15.33 -2.01
N ILE A 115 -8.38 14.01 -2.00
CA ILE A 115 -9.07 13.33 -0.90
C ILE A 115 -8.08 12.61 0.01
N TRP A 116 -8.30 12.76 1.31
CA TRP A 116 -7.52 12.12 2.36
C TRP A 116 -8.09 10.75 2.73
N SER A 117 -7.63 9.71 2.04
CA SER A 117 -7.95 8.33 2.37
C SER A 117 -7.08 7.83 3.52
N THR A 118 -7.67 7.03 4.41
CA THR A 118 -6.96 6.50 5.59
C THR A 118 -6.79 4.99 5.52
N GLY A 119 -7.89 4.26 5.65
CA GLY A 119 -7.95 2.81 5.57
C GLY A 119 -8.65 2.38 4.29
N VAL A 120 -8.34 1.18 3.83
CA VAL A 120 -9.02 0.51 2.74
C VAL A 120 -9.26 -0.94 3.11
N SER A 121 -10.36 -1.53 2.63
CA SER A 121 -10.62 -2.96 2.72
C SER A 121 -11.26 -3.45 1.43
N MET A 122 -10.95 -4.69 1.08
CA MET A 122 -11.61 -5.41 -0.01
C MET A 122 -12.53 -6.48 0.58
N ALA A 123 -13.76 -6.52 0.09
CA ALA A 123 -14.72 -7.56 0.45
C ALA A 123 -15.84 -7.60 -0.60
N ASP A 124 -16.30 -8.80 -0.94
CA ASP A 124 -17.54 -9.01 -1.67
C ASP A 124 -18.74 -8.58 -0.80
N VAL A 125 -19.23 -7.34 -0.97
CA VAL A 125 -20.30 -6.77 -0.13
C VAL A 125 -21.69 -7.04 -0.70
N ASN A 126 -21.81 -7.33 -1.98
CA ASN A 126 -23.07 -7.57 -2.67
C ASN A 126 -23.35 -9.07 -2.92
N GLY A 127 -22.40 -9.97 -2.62
CA GLY A 127 -22.54 -11.42 -2.74
C GLY A 127 -22.39 -11.97 -4.16
N ASP A 128 -21.84 -11.21 -5.12
CA ASP A 128 -21.70 -11.63 -6.52
C ASP A 128 -20.42 -12.44 -6.78
N GLY A 129 -19.52 -12.52 -5.80
CA GLY A 129 -18.26 -13.25 -5.90
C GLY A 129 -17.09 -12.41 -6.46
N LEU A 130 -17.27 -11.10 -6.59
CA LEU A 130 -16.23 -10.14 -6.92
C LEU A 130 -15.87 -9.32 -5.67
N LEU A 131 -14.60 -8.96 -5.52
CA LEU A 131 -14.19 -8.09 -4.42
C LEU A 131 -14.54 -6.64 -4.73
N ASP A 132 -15.32 -6.02 -3.84
CA ASP A 132 -15.60 -4.58 -3.82
C ASP A 132 -14.56 -3.85 -2.95
N ILE A 133 -14.39 -2.55 -3.16
CA ILE A 133 -13.39 -1.73 -2.45
C ILE A 133 -14.09 -0.72 -1.56
N TYR A 134 -13.81 -0.77 -0.26
CA TYR A 134 -14.29 0.21 0.70
C TYR A 134 -13.16 1.12 1.16
N ILE A 135 -13.34 2.42 1.03
CA ILE A 135 -12.31 3.43 1.32
C ILE A 135 -12.77 4.31 2.47
N CYS A 136 -12.02 4.28 3.57
CA CYS A 136 -12.23 5.16 4.71
C CYS A 136 -11.59 6.52 4.42
N LYS A 137 -12.31 7.60 4.69
CA LYS A 137 -11.81 8.97 4.53
C LYS A 137 -11.61 9.67 5.87
N SER A 138 -10.68 10.61 5.88
CA SER A 138 -10.48 11.55 6.97
C SER A 138 -10.04 12.90 6.41
N GLY A 139 -9.26 13.67 7.14
CA GLY A 139 -8.69 14.94 6.67
C GLY A 139 -9.10 16.14 7.51
N PRO A 140 -8.65 17.34 7.11
CA PRO A 140 -8.86 18.57 7.86
C PRO A 140 -10.34 18.93 8.00
N LEU A 141 -10.68 19.61 9.10
CA LEU A 141 -12.03 20.12 9.34
C LEU A 141 -12.44 21.10 8.23
N GLY A 142 -13.61 20.88 7.63
CA GLY A 142 -14.13 21.71 6.54
C GLY A 142 -13.72 21.30 5.12
N GLY A 143 -12.94 20.22 4.95
CA GLY A 143 -12.75 19.61 3.64
C GLY A 143 -14.05 19.00 3.12
N GLU A 144 -14.35 19.25 1.85
CA GLU A 144 -15.41 18.53 1.13
C GLU A 144 -14.94 17.06 0.93
N GLN A 145 -15.83 16.08 1.04
CA GLN A 145 -15.54 14.63 0.88
C GLN A 145 -14.86 13.93 2.08
N ARG A 146 -15.51 14.00 3.26
CA ARG A 146 -15.14 13.23 4.48
C ARG A 146 -16.07 12.05 4.78
N HIS A 147 -16.89 11.64 3.81
CA HIS A 147 -17.65 10.41 3.87
C HIS A 147 -16.77 9.28 3.34
N ASN A 148 -16.95 8.06 3.81
CA ASN A 148 -16.34 6.91 3.17
C ASN A 148 -16.94 6.67 1.77
N GLU A 149 -16.25 5.86 0.98
CA GLU A 149 -16.68 5.44 -0.34
C GLU A 149 -16.78 3.91 -0.37
N LEU A 150 -17.74 3.40 -1.15
CA LEU A 150 -17.86 1.99 -1.47
C LEU A 150 -17.90 1.87 -2.98
N PHE A 151 -16.88 1.25 -3.54
CA PHE A 151 -16.75 0.99 -4.95
C PHE A 151 -17.13 -0.45 -5.25
N ILE A 152 -18.27 -0.64 -5.93
CA ILE A 152 -18.75 -1.94 -6.38
C ILE A 152 -18.00 -2.34 -7.64
N ASN A 153 -17.52 -3.59 -7.67
CA ASN A 153 -16.83 -4.15 -8.82
C ASN A 153 -17.82 -4.49 -9.94
N ASN A 154 -17.59 -3.94 -11.14
CA ASN A 154 -18.48 -4.16 -12.29
C ASN A 154 -18.19 -5.48 -13.04
N GLY A 155 -17.11 -6.19 -12.67
CA GLY A 155 -16.67 -7.43 -13.30
C GLY A 155 -15.82 -7.27 -14.55
N ASP A 156 -15.42 -6.03 -14.87
CA ASP A 156 -14.61 -5.68 -16.04
C ASP A 156 -13.41 -4.79 -15.68
N LEU A 157 -12.91 -4.93 -14.45
CA LEU A 157 -11.86 -4.11 -13.82
C LEU A 157 -12.25 -2.65 -13.56
N THR A 158 -13.50 -2.27 -13.83
CA THR A 158 -14.03 -0.96 -13.45
C THR A 158 -14.86 -1.05 -12.19
N PHE A 159 -14.99 0.09 -11.50
CA PHE A 159 -15.73 0.19 -10.26
C PHE A 159 -16.72 1.35 -10.28
N THR A 160 -17.82 1.19 -9.54
CA THR A 160 -18.87 2.20 -9.39
C THR A 160 -19.00 2.60 -7.92
N GLU A 161 -18.87 3.89 -7.60
CA GLU A 161 -19.14 4.41 -6.25
C GLU A 161 -20.64 4.29 -5.94
N MET A 162 -20.98 3.60 -4.86
CA MET A 162 -22.35 3.26 -4.46
C MET A 162 -22.55 3.37 -2.94
N SER A 163 -21.72 4.13 -2.22
CA SER A 163 -21.83 4.21 -0.75
C SER A 163 -23.20 4.73 -0.30
N GLN A 164 -23.79 5.67 -1.03
CA GLN A 164 -25.10 6.23 -0.68
C GLN A 164 -26.23 5.21 -0.85
N GLU A 165 -26.24 4.50 -1.97
CA GLU A 165 -27.24 3.49 -2.30
C GLU A 165 -27.20 2.31 -1.33
N TYR A 166 -26.00 1.94 -0.85
CA TYR A 166 -25.80 0.86 0.12
C TYR A 166 -25.96 1.32 1.58
N GLY A 167 -26.35 2.58 1.82
CA GLY A 167 -26.51 3.12 3.18
C GLY A 167 -25.19 3.23 3.94
N LEU A 168 -24.07 3.22 3.20
CA LEU A 168 -22.72 3.31 3.68
C LEU A 168 -22.14 4.71 3.51
N PHE A 169 -22.87 5.71 3.05
CA PHE A 169 -22.41 7.11 3.03
C PHE A 169 -22.37 7.66 4.46
N ILE A 170 -21.33 7.28 5.20
CA ILE A 170 -21.19 7.59 6.62
C ILE A 170 -20.11 8.66 6.77
N GLU A 171 -20.50 9.80 7.34
CA GLU A 171 -19.55 10.83 7.73
C GLU A 171 -18.83 10.46 9.02
N GLY A 172 -17.55 10.80 9.09
CA GLY A 172 -16.75 10.70 10.31
C GLY A 172 -15.45 9.92 10.12
N GLU A 173 -14.67 9.81 11.20
CA GLU A 173 -13.36 9.15 11.20
C GLU A 173 -13.52 7.62 11.23
N ILE A 174 -14.00 7.03 10.13
CA ILE A 174 -14.08 5.58 9.96
C ILE A 174 -12.65 5.02 9.92
N ARG A 175 -12.47 3.92 10.65
CA ARG A 175 -11.17 3.29 10.87
C ARG A 175 -11.00 2.04 10.03
N ASP A 176 -12.03 1.22 9.98
CA ASP A 176 -11.98 -0.04 9.26
C ASP A 176 -13.38 -0.58 8.99
N ILE A 177 -13.47 -1.44 7.98
CA ILE A 177 -14.62 -2.30 7.72
C ILE A 177 -14.14 -3.73 7.50
N LYS A 178 -14.85 -4.70 8.07
CA LYS A 178 -14.56 -6.12 7.84
C LYS A 178 -15.82 -6.91 7.61
N LYS A 179 -15.81 -7.79 6.61
CA LYS A 179 -16.84 -8.80 6.40
C LYS A 179 -16.65 -9.89 7.47
N ILE A 180 -17.68 -10.11 8.28
CA ILE A 180 -17.70 -11.16 9.31
C ILE A 180 -18.70 -12.22 8.89
N ARG A 181 -18.25 -13.47 8.82
CA ARG A 181 -19.13 -14.62 8.55
C ARG A 181 -19.97 -14.94 9.78
N THR A 182 -21.25 -15.21 9.57
CA THR A 182 -22.21 -15.63 10.59
C THR A 182 -22.85 -16.97 10.18
N GLN A 183 -23.67 -17.56 11.05
CA GLN A 183 -24.44 -18.77 10.71
C GLN A 183 -25.51 -18.50 9.64
N GLU A 184 -25.95 -17.25 9.53
CA GLU A 184 -27.03 -16.81 8.64
C GLU A 184 -26.50 -16.12 7.37
N GLY A 185 -25.18 -16.01 7.20
CA GLY A 185 -24.55 -15.33 6.07
C GLY A 185 -23.32 -14.53 6.46
N TYR A 186 -23.33 -13.23 6.21
CA TYR A 186 -22.29 -12.30 6.66
C TYR A 186 -22.90 -10.99 7.16
N LYS A 187 -22.14 -10.29 8.00
CA LYS A 187 -22.38 -8.91 8.39
C LYS A 187 -21.18 -8.06 8.02
N LEU A 188 -21.38 -6.77 7.80
CA LEU A 188 -20.27 -5.82 7.72
C LEU A 188 -20.07 -5.19 9.09
N ALA A 189 -18.87 -5.35 9.64
CA ALA A 189 -18.43 -4.72 10.87
C ALA A 189 -17.70 -3.44 10.54
N VAL A 190 -18.29 -2.29 10.88
CA VAL A 190 -17.70 -0.96 10.69
C VAL A 190 -17.26 -0.42 12.05
N ILE A 191 -16.03 0.10 12.12
CA ILE A 191 -15.49 0.75 13.30
C ILE A 191 -15.21 2.20 12.96
N ARG A 192 -15.73 3.12 13.78
CA ARG A 192 -15.46 4.56 13.68
C ARG A 192 -15.19 5.15 15.06
N ASN A 193 -14.50 6.28 15.09
CA ASN A 193 -14.24 6.98 16.35
C ASN A 193 -15.55 7.42 17.03
N ASN A 194 -15.56 7.35 18.36
CA ASN A 194 -16.68 7.74 19.23
C ASN A 194 -17.99 6.96 19.00
N ASP A 195 -17.90 5.76 18.44
CA ASP A 195 -19.05 4.87 18.29
C ASP A 195 -18.74 3.45 18.77
N SER A 196 -19.79 2.69 19.03
CA SER A 196 -19.69 1.24 19.21
C SER A 196 -19.50 0.57 17.85
N LEU A 197 -19.15 -0.72 17.86
CA LEU A 197 -19.13 -1.53 16.64
C LEU A 197 -20.50 -1.43 15.94
N ILE A 198 -20.50 -0.98 14.68
CA ILE A 198 -21.68 -0.96 13.84
C ILE A 198 -21.69 -2.27 13.05
N LEU A 199 -22.74 -3.06 13.22
CA LEU A 199 -22.99 -4.24 12.41
C LEU A 199 -24.09 -3.94 11.43
N LEU A 200 -23.76 -4.00 10.14
CA LEU A 200 -24.72 -3.81 9.06
C LEU A 200 -25.13 -5.18 8.53
N ASP A 201 -26.45 -5.39 8.56
CA ASP A 201 -27.08 -6.53 7.91
C ASP A 201 -27.32 -6.23 6.44
N LYS A 202 -27.19 -7.27 5.62
CA LYS A 202 -27.67 -7.24 4.24
C LYS A 202 -29.18 -7.53 4.28
N ASN A 203 -30.00 -6.60 3.80
CA ASN A 203 -31.43 -6.81 3.62
C ASN A 203 -31.73 -7.81 2.50
#